data_AF-A0A3A9F8E4-F1
#
_entry.id   AF-A0A3A9F8E4-F1
#
_cell.length_a   1.000
_cell.length_b   1.000
_cell.length_c   1.000
_cell.angle_alpha   90.00
_cell.angle_beta   90.00
_cell.angle_gamma   90.00
#
_symmetry.space_group_name_H-M   'P 1'
#
loop_
_entity.id
_entity.type
_entity.pdbx_description
1 polymer ?
#
loop_
_entity_poly.entity_id
_entity_poly.type
_entity_poly.pdbx_seq_one_letter_code
_entity_poly.pdbx_strand_id
1 'polypeptide(L)'
;MKKYNYGHLLLILVMVMFLLSGCGNSGAENNEEMYGDIIAGLGDEEQFSLQDIDEKNDVLFTTDMTYDDGNGHDAALYCRVYYCVDRTIYTLEQIESLGTAYPVSYGDKCIYTAGEHCVAVYEFDRKNLRWRSSQYEETFDADGNASYMRTGENGMKENVAEKDYLEVWEAYGESTVVNFGYGASDNPF
;
A
#
# COMPACT_ATOMS: atom_id res chain seq x y z
N MET A 1 34.83 -4.13 48.05
CA MET A 1 35.11 -4.10 46.60
C MET A 1 33.84 -4.55 45.87
N LYS A 2 33.14 -3.64 45.19
CA LYS A 2 31.95 -3.98 44.37
C LYS A 2 32.45 -4.62 43.07
N LYS A 3 32.07 -5.88 42.82
CA LYS A 3 32.28 -6.53 41.53
C LYS A 3 31.22 -6.00 40.57
N TYR A 4 31.63 -5.16 39.61
CA TYR A 4 30.74 -4.78 38.52
C TYR A 4 30.59 -5.98 37.58
N ASN A 5 29.34 -6.32 37.27
CA ASN A 5 29.01 -7.47 36.45
C ASN A 5 29.16 -7.08 34.97
N TYR A 6 30.39 -7.15 34.46
CA TYR A 6 30.74 -6.77 33.09
C TYR A 6 29.95 -7.51 31.99
N GLY A 7 29.32 -8.65 32.33
CA GLY A 7 28.48 -9.42 31.40
C GLY A 7 27.23 -8.67 30.93
N HIS A 8 26.58 -7.90 31.81
CA HIS A 8 25.39 -7.13 31.43
C HIS A 8 25.74 -5.88 30.61
N LEU A 9 26.86 -5.23 30.93
CA LEU A 9 27.33 -4.06 30.18
C LEU A 9 27.78 -4.43 28.77
N LEU A 10 28.42 -5.61 28.62
CA LEU A 10 28.86 -6.12 27.31
C LEU A 10 27.65 -6.53 26.42
N LEU A 11 26.60 -7.11 27.01
CA LEU A 11 25.38 -7.50 26.27
C LEU A 11 24.60 -6.28 25.75
N ILE A 12 24.52 -5.21 26.55
CA ILE A 12 23.86 -3.95 26.16
C ILE A 12 24.66 -3.27 25.04
N LEU A 13 25.99 -3.32 25.08
CA LEU A 13 26.85 -2.69 24.07
C LEU A 13 26.78 -3.40 22.70
N VAL A 14 26.55 -4.72 22.69
CA VAL A 14 26.33 -5.50 21.45
C VAL A 14 24.93 -5.24 20.87
N MET A 15 23.91 -5.05 21.71
CA MET A 15 22.55 -4.68 21.25
C MET A 15 22.49 -3.29 20.61
N VAL A 16 23.31 -2.33 21.08
CA VAL A 16 23.37 -0.98 20.50
C VAL A 16 24.14 -0.94 19.16
N MET A 17 25.08 -1.88 18.93
CA MET A 17 25.85 -1.93 17.68
C MET A 17 25.07 -2.45 16.46
N PHE A 18 23.98 -3.20 16.68
CA PHE A 18 23.10 -3.64 15.58
C PHE A 18 22.12 -2.55 15.12
N LEU A 19 21.99 -1.43 15.85
CA LEU A 19 21.12 -0.30 15.48
C LEU A 19 21.76 0.70 14.49
N LEU A 20 23.01 0.49 14.08
CA LEU A 20 23.75 1.46 13.26
C LEU A 20 24.22 0.94 11.89
N SER A 21 23.58 -0.13 11.37
CA SER A 21 23.80 -0.58 9.99
C SER A 21 22.66 -0.18 9.05
N GLY A 22 22.16 1.05 9.20
CA GLY A 22 21.29 1.71 8.22
C GLY A 22 22.07 2.77 7.46
N CYS A 23 22.90 2.37 6.49
CA CYS A 23 23.35 3.29 5.44
C CYS A 23 22.18 3.50 4.47
N GLY A 24 21.27 4.40 4.83
CA GLY A 24 20.21 4.93 3.98
C GLY A 24 20.46 6.40 3.70
N ASN A 25 20.41 6.77 2.43
CA ASN A 25 20.79 8.05 1.84
C ASN A 25 20.26 9.30 2.59
N SER A 26 21.15 10.23 2.93
CA SER A 26 20.87 11.46 3.70
C SER A 26 20.17 12.56 2.86
N GLY A 27 18.98 12.27 2.34
CA GLY A 27 18.19 13.20 1.52
C GLY A 27 16.67 12.97 1.49
N ALA A 28 16.15 11.93 2.16
CA ALA A 28 14.71 11.79 2.38
C ALA A 28 14.36 12.56 3.67
N GLU A 29 13.39 13.49 3.61
CA GLU A 29 12.70 13.88 4.84
C GLU A 29 12.13 12.60 5.45
N ASN A 30 12.13 12.46 6.78
CA ASN A 30 11.65 11.23 7.42
C ASN A 30 10.20 10.97 6.97
N ASN A 31 9.94 9.87 6.25
CA ASN A 31 8.62 9.60 5.67
C ASN A 31 7.53 9.58 6.76
N GLU A 32 7.85 9.10 7.97
CA GLU A 32 6.94 9.16 9.11
C GLU A 32 6.63 10.60 9.55
N GLU A 33 7.59 11.52 9.45
CA GLU A 33 7.36 12.95 9.72
C GLU A 33 6.44 13.58 8.66
N MET A 34 6.50 13.13 7.39
CA MET A 34 5.61 13.63 6.34
C MET A 34 4.14 13.30 6.61
N TYR A 35 3.89 12.15 7.23
CA TYR A 35 2.56 11.61 7.48
C TYR A 35 2.12 11.71 8.94
N GLY A 36 2.96 12.29 9.81
CA GLY A 36 2.77 12.28 11.26
C GLY A 36 1.43 12.83 11.71
N ASP A 37 0.95 13.92 11.11
CA ASP A 37 -0.37 14.50 11.42
C ASP A 37 -1.54 13.56 11.06
N ILE A 38 -1.41 12.78 9.98
CA ILE A 38 -2.41 11.81 9.57
C ILE A 38 -2.40 10.62 10.53
N ILE A 39 -1.20 10.07 10.80
CA ILE A 39 -1.02 8.92 11.70
C ILE A 39 -1.50 9.26 13.12
N ALA A 40 -1.18 10.45 13.63
CA ALA A 40 -1.65 10.91 14.95
C ALA A 40 -3.16 11.15 15.02
N GLY A 41 -3.82 11.30 13.87
CA GLY A 41 -5.27 11.47 13.75
C GLY A 41 -6.05 10.17 13.62
N LEU A 42 -5.39 9.02 13.49
CA LEU A 42 -6.04 7.72 13.36
C LEU A 42 -6.74 7.31 14.68
N GLY A 43 -7.91 6.69 14.54
CA GLY A 43 -8.65 6.11 15.66
C GLY A 43 -7.98 4.85 16.22
N ASP A 44 -8.43 4.41 17.40
CA ASP A 44 -7.89 3.24 18.12
C ASP A 44 -7.93 1.93 17.31
N GLU A 45 -8.91 1.81 16.41
CA GLU A 45 -9.11 0.63 15.55
C GLU A 45 -8.48 0.81 14.15
N GLU A 46 -7.99 2.00 13.82
CA GLU A 46 -7.33 2.27 12.54
C GLU A 46 -5.86 1.82 12.59
N GLN A 47 -5.47 1.13 11.52
CA GLN A 47 -4.12 0.65 11.26
C GLN A 47 -3.54 1.37 10.04
N PHE A 48 -2.21 1.43 9.98
CA PHE A 48 -1.48 1.99 8.85
C PHE A 48 -0.30 1.13 8.41
N SER A 49 0.15 1.40 7.19
CA SER A 49 1.30 0.79 6.57
C SER A 49 2.02 1.81 5.69
N LEU A 50 3.35 1.90 5.79
CA LEU A 50 4.17 2.71 4.90
C LEU A 50 4.89 1.77 3.93
N GLN A 51 4.71 2.00 2.63
CA GLN A 51 5.26 1.14 1.60
C GLN A 51 6.08 1.94 0.58
N ASP A 52 7.28 1.44 0.29
CA ASP A 52 8.05 1.84 -0.89
C ASP A 52 7.45 1.12 -2.10
N ILE A 53 6.77 1.88 -2.95
CA ILE A 53 6.15 1.39 -4.19
C ILE A 53 6.99 1.77 -5.43
N ASP A 54 8.31 1.98 -5.28
CA ASP A 54 9.21 2.53 -6.30
C ASP A 54 8.86 3.98 -6.73
N GLU A 55 8.14 4.69 -5.87
CA GLU A 55 7.90 6.13 -5.99
C GLU A 55 9.01 6.94 -5.29
N LYS A 56 9.03 8.27 -5.48
CA LYS A 56 10.05 9.13 -4.84
C LYS A 56 10.04 9.05 -3.31
N ASN A 57 8.86 8.90 -2.72
CA ASN A 57 8.60 8.85 -1.29
C ASN A 57 7.73 7.62 -1.01
N ASP A 58 7.73 7.12 0.22
CA ASP A 58 6.83 6.04 0.62
C ASP A 58 5.38 6.51 0.54
N VAL A 59 4.48 5.56 0.31
CA VAL A 59 3.03 5.78 0.32
C VAL A 59 2.45 5.28 1.63
N LEU A 60 1.64 6.10 2.28
CA LEU A 60 0.89 5.72 3.47
C LEU A 60 -0.44 5.10 3.08
N PHE A 61 -0.72 3.92 3.62
CA PHE A 61 -1.99 3.23 3.54
C PHE A 61 -2.63 3.23 4.92
N THR A 62 -3.93 3.48 5.02
CA THR A 62 -4.67 3.38 6.29
C THR A 62 -5.97 2.61 6.11
N THR A 63 -6.36 1.81 7.10
CA THR A 63 -7.58 1.02 7.12
C THR A 63 -8.08 0.87 8.56
N ASP A 64 -9.37 0.68 8.77
CA ASP A 64 -9.98 0.27 10.05
C ASP A 64 -10.35 -1.22 10.05
N MET A 65 -10.00 -1.95 8.99
CA MET A 65 -10.31 -3.37 8.87
C MET A 65 -9.21 -4.14 8.16
N THR A 66 -8.76 -5.20 8.83
CA THR A 66 -7.81 -6.18 8.29
C THR A 66 -8.28 -7.62 8.51
N TYR A 67 -7.67 -8.54 7.78
CA TYR A 67 -7.86 -9.98 7.92
C TYR A 67 -6.54 -10.71 7.64
N ASP A 68 -6.35 -11.87 8.28
CA ASP A 68 -5.27 -12.80 7.94
C ASP A 68 -5.55 -13.42 6.57
N ASP A 69 -4.69 -13.13 5.59
CA ASP A 69 -4.79 -13.66 4.23
C ASP A 69 -4.32 -15.13 4.10
N GLY A 70 -3.85 -15.72 5.20
CA GLY A 70 -3.28 -17.07 5.27
C GLY A 70 -1.81 -17.14 4.89
N ASN A 71 -1.18 -16.01 4.56
CA ASN A 71 0.25 -15.90 4.21
C ASN A 71 1.04 -15.07 5.23
N GLY A 72 0.42 -14.72 6.36
CA GLY A 72 1.05 -13.93 7.42
C GLY A 72 0.99 -12.42 7.19
N HIS A 73 0.07 -11.96 6.34
CA HIS A 73 -0.25 -10.55 6.20
C HIS A 73 -1.57 -10.23 6.90
N ASP A 74 -1.58 -9.13 7.64
CA ASP A 74 -2.80 -8.45 8.03
C ASP A 74 -3.22 -7.59 6.83
N ALA A 75 -3.97 -8.22 5.91
CA ALA A 75 -4.38 -7.62 4.65
C ALA A 75 -5.67 -6.82 4.80
N ALA A 76 -5.93 -5.88 3.88
CA ALA A 76 -7.17 -5.11 3.85
C ALA A 76 -7.89 -5.26 2.51
N LEU A 77 -9.23 -5.16 2.56
CA LEU A 77 -10.08 -5.13 1.37
C LEU A 77 -10.30 -3.72 0.84
N TYR A 78 -10.10 -2.74 1.70
CA TYR A 78 -10.15 -1.32 1.37
C TYR A 78 -9.15 -0.56 2.21
N CYS A 79 -8.72 0.59 1.71
CA CYS A 79 -7.89 1.51 2.45
C CYS A 79 -8.01 2.93 1.90
N ARG A 80 -7.53 3.90 2.67
CA ARG A 80 -7.14 5.22 2.16
C ARG A 80 -5.66 5.21 1.81
N VAL A 81 -5.29 5.98 0.81
CA VAL A 81 -3.91 6.10 0.35
C VAL A 81 -3.49 7.56 0.36
N TYR A 82 -2.30 7.84 0.88
CA TYR A 82 -1.73 9.18 0.91
C TYR A 82 -0.32 9.16 0.32
N TYR A 83 -0.07 10.08 -0.59
CA TYR A 83 1.25 10.30 -1.18
C TYR A 83 1.67 11.75 -1.03
N CYS A 84 2.84 11.97 -0.42
CA CYS A 84 3.40 13.29 -0.20
C CYS A 84 4.31 13.71 -1.36
N VAL A 85 4.06 14.88 -1.95
CA VAL A 85 4.97 15.54 -2.89
C VAL A 85 5.20 16.96 -2.43
N ASP A 86 6.46 17.31 -2.17
CA ASP A 86 6.88 18.65 -1.70
C ASP A 86 6.00 19.16 -0.53
N ARG A 87 5.75 18.28 0.45
CA ARG A 87 4.91 18.51 1.66
C ARG A 87 3.42 18.72 1.39
N THR A 88 2.96 18.42 0.17
CA THR A 88 1.53 18.40 -0.17
C THR A 88 1.07 16.95 -0.25
N ILE A 89 -0.02 16.62 0.45
CA ILE A 89 -0.62 15.28 0.47
C ILE A 89 -1.64 15.14 -0.66
N TYR A 90 -1.53 14.05 -1.42
CA TYR A 90 -2.47 13.65 -2.44
C TYR A 90 -3.12 12.32 -2.07
N THR A 91 -4.45 12.33 -1.97
CA THR A 91 -5.22 11.24 -1.34
C THR A 91 -6.04 10.44 -2.35
N LEU A 92 -6.15 9.13 -2.13
CA LEU A 92 -7.27 8.30 -2.57
C LEU A 92 -8.14 8.01 -1.34
N GLU A 93 -9.35 8.57 -1.33
CA GLU A 93 -10.22 8.59 -0.13
C GLU A 93 -10.75 7.21 0.29
N GLN A 94 -10.95 6.31 -0.67
CA GLN A 94 -11.25 4.90 -0.44
C GLN A 94 -11.04 4.13 -1.75
N ILE A 95 -10.12 3.17 -1.74
CA ILE A 95 -10.00 2.14 -2.77
C ILE A 95 -10.48 0.82 -2.19
N GLU A 96 -11.11 -0.04 -3.00
CA GLU A 96 -11.76 -1.25 -2.50
C GLU A 96 -11.70 -2.40 -3.51
N SER A 97 -11.57 -3.63 -3.00
CA SER A 97 -11.65 -4.92 -3.72
C SER A 97 -13.09 -5.43 -3.87
N LEU A 98 -14.05 -4.51 -3.99
CA LEU A 98 -15.48 -4.74 -4.26
C LEU A 98 -16.14 -5.87 -3.44
N GLY A 99 -15.84 -5.95 -2.14
CA GLY A 99 -16.41 -6.96 -1.24
C GLY A 99 -15.93 -8.40 -1.45
N THR A 100 -14.86 -8.61 -2.20
CA THR A 100 -14.18 -9.92 -2.34
C THR A 100 -13.14 -10.11 -1.24
N ALA A 101 -12.45 -11.27 -1.20
CA ALA A 101 -11.32 -11.51 -0.30
C ALA A 101 -9.95 -11.16 -0.93
N TYR A 102 -9.95 -10.43 -2.06
CA TYR A 102 -8.72 -10.01 -2.73
C TYR A 102 -8.06 -8.86 -1.96
N PRO A 103 -6.79 -8.99 -1.53
CA PRO A 103 -6.12 -7.94 -0.79
C PRO A 103 -5.82 -6.72 -1.66
N VAL A 104 -5.81 -5.54 -1.04
CA VAL A 104 -5.12 -4.37 -1.61
C VAL A 104 -3.62 -4.66 -1.66
N SER A 105 -3.00 -4.36 -2.80
CA SER A 105 -1.60 -4.66 -3.05
C SER A 105 -0.92 -3.56 -3.85
N TYR A 106 0.40 -3.64 -3.98
CA TYR A 106 1.20 -2.67 -4.71
C TYR A 106 2.33 -3.35 -5.51
N GLY A 107 2.78 -2.68 -6.55
CA GLY A 107 3.93 -3.05 -7.38
C GLY A 107 4.61 -1.79 -7.91
N ASP A 108 5.44 -1.91 -8.95
CA ASP A 108 6.20 -0.78 -9.54
C ASP A 108 5.29 0.42 -9.85
N LYS A 109 5.33 1.43 -8.98
CA LYS A 109 4.56 2.69 -9.00
C LYS A 109 3.04 2.54 -9.11
N CYS A 110 2.52 1.36 -8.81
CA CYS A 110 1.11 1.03 -8.95
C CYS A 110 0.54 0.47 -7.66
N ILE A 111 -0.71 0.82 -7.38
CA ILE A 111 -1.54 0.20 -6.34
C ILE A 111 -2.66 -0.55 -7.05
N TYR A 112 -3.05 -1.69 -6.51
CA TYR A 112 -4.06 -2.55 -7.10
C TYR A 112 -5.16 -2.89 -6.11
N THR A 113 -6.40 -2.92 -6.61
CA THR A 113 -7.51 -3.64 -5.99
C THR A 113 -8.11 -4.58 -7.01
N ALA A 114 -8.74 -5.66 -6.55
CA ALA A 114 -9.30 -6.66 -7.46
C ALA A 114 -10.67 -7.15 -7.00
N GLY A 115 -11.45 -7.64 -7.95
CA GLY A 115 -12.68 -8.38 -7.75
C GLY A 115 -12.70 -9.59 -8.68
N GLU A 116 -13.73 -10.42 -8.62
CA GLU A 116 -13.77 -11.70 -9.35
C GLU A 116 -13.45 -11.57 -10.87
N HIS A 117 -13.96 -10.51 -11.51
CA HIS A 117 -13.74 -10.26 -12.95
C HIS A 117 -13.17 -8.87 -13.23
N CYS A 118 -12.49 -8.24 -12.27
CA CYS A 118 -11.89 -6.94 -12.51
C CYS A 118 -10.66 -6.65 -11.67
N VAL A 119 -9.77 -5.81 -12.21
CA VAL A 119 -8.64 -5.22 -11.47
C VAL A 119 -8.67 -3.72 -11.68
N ALA A 120 -8.55 -2.96 -10.60
CA ALA A 120 -8.32 -1.52 -10.64
C ALA A 120 -6.85 -1.23 -10.36
N VAL A 121 -6.25 -0.39 -11.20
CA VAL A 121 -4.87 0.08 -11.09
C VAL A 121 -4.89 1.56 -10.76
N TYR A 122 -4.10 1.96 -9.77
CA TYR A 122 -3.92 3.35 -9.36
C TYR A 122 -2.46 3.75 -9.50
N GLU A 123 -2.20 4.85 -10.21
CA GLU A 123 -0.87 5.37 -10.50
C GLU A 123 -0.80 6.86 -10.15
N PHE A 124 0.35 7.34 -9.66
CA PHE A 124 0.51 8.76 -9.39
C PHE A 124 1.08 9.51 -10.59
N ASP A 125 0.30 10.43 -11.16
CA ASP A 125 0.74 11.30 -12.24
C ASP A 125 1.53 12.49 -11.67
N ARG A 126 2.85 12.33 -11.59
CA ARG A 126 3.78 13.38 -11.14
C ARG A 126 3.74 14.67 -11.98
N LYS A 127 3.29 14.61 -13.24
CA LYS A 127 3.24 15.81 -14.11
C LYS A 127 2.06 16.70 -13.75
N ASN A 128 0.91 16.09 -13.44
CA ASN A 128 -0.31 16.83 -13.09
C ASN A 128 -0.61 16.80 -11.59
N LEU A 129 0.24 16.15 -10.80
CA LEU A 129 0.14 16.00 -9.35
C LEU A 129 -1.25 15.48 -8.93
N ARG A 130 -1.60 14.28 -9.41
CA ARG A 130 -2.83 13.61 -9.02
C ARG A 130 -2.73 12.10 -9.18
N TRP A 131 -3.56 11.39 -8.43
CA TRP A 131 -3.81 9.98 -8.70
C TRP A 131 -4.60 9.78 -9.99
N ARG A 132 -4.30 8.70 -10.70
CA ARG A 132 -5.03 8.20 -11.84
C ARG A 132 -5.52 6.79 -11.56
N SER A 133 -6.69 6.44 -12.07
CA SER A 133 -7.29 5.11 -11.92
C SER A 133 -7.73 4.54 -13.26
N SER A 134 -7.44 3.27 -13.49
CA SER A 134 -8.04 2.50 -14.59
C SER A 134 -8.58 1.18 -14.06
N GLN A 135 -9.80 0.82 -14.42
CA GLN A 135 -10.39 -0.46 -14.08
C GLN A 135 -10.53 -1.32 -15.32
N TYR A 136 -9.98 -2.53 -15.28
CA TYR A 136 -10.09 -3.54 -16.31
C TYR A 136 -11.14 -4.55 -15.88
N GLU A 137 -12.13 -4.83 -16.72
CA GLU A 137 -13.23 -5.76 -16.43
C GLU A 137 -13.40 -6.78 -17.56
N GLU A 138 -13.69 -8.03 -17.20
CA GLU A 138 -14.26 -9.03 -18.08
C GLU A 138 -15.78 -9.02 -17.93
N THR A 139 -16.50 -9.02 -19.05
CA THR A 139 -17.96 -9.04 -19.08
C THR A 139 -18.45 -10.14 -20.01
N PHE A 140 -19.63 -10.69 -19.72
CA PHE A 140 -20.22 -11.79 -20.47
C PHE A 140 -21.53 -11.36 -21.12
N ASP A 141 -21.71 -11.70 -22.39
CA ASP A 141 -23.01 -11.57 -23.04
C ASP A 141 -23.99 -12.67 -22.61
N ALA A 142 -25.21 -12.66 -23.16
CA ALA A 142 -26.24 -13.65 -22.83
C ALA A 142 -25.89 -15.08 -23.26
N ASP A 143 -24.97 -15.23 -24.21
CA ASP A 143 -24.49 -16.52 -24.72
C ASP A 143 -23.22 -16.98 -23.97
N GLY A 144 -22.71 -16.17 -23.04
CA GLY A 144 -21.53 -16.44 -22.24
C GLY A 144 -20.20 -16.10 -22.93
N ASN A 145 -20.21 -15.33 -24.02
CA ASN A 145 -18.98 -14.88 -24.64
C ASN A 145 -18.38 -13.72 -23.85
N ALA A 146 -17.08 -13.81 -23.57
CA ALA A 146 -16.33 -12.78 -22.85
C ALA A 146 -16.00 -11.59 -23.76
N SER A 147 -16.03 -10.39 -23.18
CA SER A 147 -15.41 -9.19 -23.74
C SER A 147 -14.75 -8.38 -22.63
N TYR A 148 -13.68 -7.66 -22.99
CA TYR A 148 -12.79 -7.00 -22.05
C TYR A 148 -12.85 -5.49 -22.22
N MET A 149 -13.05 -4.78 -21.11
CA MET A 149 -13.22 -3.34 -21.11
C MET A 149 -12.25 -2.68 -20.16
N ARG A 150 -11.78 -1.49 -20.52
CA ARG A 150 -11.10 -0.57 -19.61
C ARG A 150 -11.98 0.63 -19.34
N THR A 151 -12.17 0.96 -18.07
CA THR A 151 -12.78 2.20 -17.61
C THR A 151 -11.68 3.13 -17.11
N GLY A 152 -11.47 4.27 -17.77
CA GLY A 152 -10.54 5.30 -17.30
C GLY A 152 -11.17 6.24 -16.26
N GLU A 153 -10.38 7.15 -15.70
CA GLU A 153 -10.81 8.13 -14.68
C GLU A 153 -12.04 8.98 -15.06
N ASN A 154 -12.25 9.22 -16.35
CA ASN A 154 -13.40 9.98 -16.85
C ASN A 154 -14.69 9.13 -16.92
N GLY A 155 -14.65 7.87 -16.48
CA GLY A 155 -15.74 6.91 -16.56
C GLY A 155 -16.01 6.38 -17.97
N MET A 156 -15.20 6.76 -18.96
CA MET A 156 -15.36 6.23 -20.32
C MET A 156 -14.85 4.81 -20.38
N LYS A 157 -15.72 3.93 -20.89
CA LYS A 157 -15.41 2.54 -21.18
C LYS A 157 -14.93 2.39 -22.62
N GLU A 158 -13.89 1.60 -22.82
CA GLU A 158 -13.42 1.20 -24.14
C GLU A 158 -13.08 -0.29 -24.18
N ASN A 159 -13.23 -0.90 -25.36
CA ASN A 159 -12.81 -2.29 -25.55
C ASN A 159 -11.28 -2.38 -25.54
N VAL A 160 -10.75 -3.38 -24.85
CA VAL A 160 -9.33 -3.71 -24.85
C VAL A 160 -9.13 -5.14 -25.36
N ALA A 161 -7.89 -5.49 -25.73
CA ALA A 161 -7.59 -6.88 -26.05
C ALA A 161 -7.59 -7.72 -24.77
N GLU A 162 -7.97 -8.99 -24.87
CA GLU A 162 -7.85 -9.97 -23.78
C GLU A 162 -6.45 -9.97 -23.16
N LYS A 163 -5.42 -9.86 -24.02
CA LYS A 163 -4.03 -9.79 -23.60
C LYS A 163 -3.78 -8.63 -22.62
N ASP A 164 -4.32 -7.45 -22.88
CA ASP A 164 -4.11 -6.27 -22.02
C ASP A 164 -4.81 -6.45 -20.67
N TYR A 165 -5.96 -7.12 -20.63
CA TYR A 165 -6.66 -7.49 -19.40
C TYR A 165 -5.85 -8.52 -18.59
N LEU A 166 -5.32 -9.56 -19.25
CA LEU A 166 -4.53 -10.60 -18.61
C LEU A 166 -3.20 -10.07 -18.05
N GLU A 167 -2.53 -9.15 -18.75
CA GLU A 167 -1.29 -8.52 -18.27
C GLU A 167 -1.51 -7.77 -16.95
N VAL A 168 -2.67 -7.10 -16.78
CA VAL A 168 -3.00 -6.41 -15.51
C VAL A 168 -3.29 -7.40 -14.39
N TRP A 169 -3.96 -8.52 -14.70
CA TRP A 169 -4.17 -9.60 -13.73
C TRP A 169 -2.88 -10.29 -13.30
N GLU A 170 -1.96 -10.51 -14.22
CA GLU A 170 -0.63 -11.04 -13.93
C GLU A 170 0.14 -10.07 -13.02
N ALA A 171 0.14 -8.78 -13.34
CA ALA A 171 0.75 -7.74 -12.50
C ALA A 171 0.15 -7.70 -11.08
N TYR A 172 -1.18 -7.86 -10.95
CA TYR A 172 -1.81 -8.02 -9.64
C TYR A 172 -1.37 -9.30 -8.93
N GLY A 173 -1.30 -10.44 -9.63
CA GLY A 173 -0.85 -11.71 -9.05
C GLY A 173 0.61 -11.71 -8.59
N GLU A 174 1.46 -10.90 -9.21
CA GLU A 174 2.88 -10.72 -8.85
C GLU A 174 3.11 -9.57 -7.85
N SER A 175 2.07 -8.79 -7.55
CA SER A 175 2.15 -7.65 -6.64
C SER A 175 2.37 -8.08 -5.18
N THR A 176 2.79 -7.12 -4.33
CA THR A 176 2.99 -7.32 -2.90
C THR A 176 1.76 -6.86 -2.12
N VAL A 177 1.22 -7.73 -1.27
CA VAL A 177 0.10 -7.39 -0.38
C VAL A 177 0.51 -6.28 0.58
N VAL A 178 -0.36 -5.27 0.76
CA VAL A 178 -0.15 -4.27 1.82
C VAL A 178 -0.39 -4.95 3.17
N ASN A 179 0.67 -5.12 3.95
CA ASN A 179 0.60 -5.67 5.30
C ASN A 179 0.45 -4.55 6.33
N PHE A 180 -0.68 -4.50 7.03
CA PHE A 180 -1.00 -3.46 8.02
C PHE A 180 -0.62 -3.94 9.42
N GLY A 181 0.33 -3.27 10.06
CA GLY A 181 0.86 -3.74 11.36
C GLY A 181 0.95 -2.68 12.45
N TYR A 182 0.66 -1.41 12.14
CA TYR A 182 0.77 -0.32 13.10
C TYR A 182 -0.61 0.27 13.38
N GLY A 183 -1.12 0.13 14.60
CA GLY A 183 -2.35 0.78 15.06
C GLY A 183 -2.08 1.88 16.09
N ALA A 184 -3.04 2.76 16.33
CA ALA A 184 -2.95 3.75 17.41
C ALA A 184 -2.75 3.10 18.80
N SER A 185 -3.17 1.84 19.00
CA SER A 185 -2.90 1.05 20.20
C SER A 185 -1.46 0.57 20.35
N ASP A 186 -0.72 0.46 19.24
CA ASP A 186 0.62 -0.15 19.18
C ASP A 186 1.74 0.90 19.08
N ASN A 187 1.37 2.19 19.06
CA ASN A 187 2.31 3.30 18.94
C ASN A 187 2.61 3.92 20.33
N PRO A 188 3.78 3.67 20.93
CA PRO A 188 4.17 4.29 22.19
C PRO A 188 4.71 5.70 21.91
N PHE A 189 3.84 6.63 21.52
CA PHE A 189 4.15 8.06 21.65
C PHE A 189 3.95 8.51 23.10
#